data_AF-A0AAN1PKY9-F1
#
_entry.id   AF-A0AAN1PKY9-F1
#
_cell.length_a   1.000
_cell.length_b   1.000
_cell.length_c   1.000
_cell.angle_alpha   90.00
_cell.angle_beta   90.00
_cell.angle_gamma   90.00
#
_symmetry.space_group_name_H-M   'P 1'
#
loop_
_entity.id
_entity.type
_entity.pdbx_description
1 polymer ?
#
loop_
_entity_poly.entity_id
_entity_poly.type
_entity_poly.pdbx_seq_one_letter_code
_entity_poly.pdbx_strand_id
1 'polypeptide(L)'
;MAGHNSNDPAVGGIAADRLRSIIERVERMEEERKALAGDIKDIFTEAKSAGFNVKVIRQIIRLRKQEPADVEEEETLLDIYRRALGM
;
A
#
# COMPACT_ATOMS: atom_id res chain seq x y z
N MET A 1 18.33 -53.99 2.12
CA MET A 1 17.78 -53.61 0.80
C MET A 1 16.29 -53.42 0.96
N ALA A 2 15.58 -52.45 0.39
CA ALA A 2 15.85 -51.13 -0.16
C ALA A 2 14.44 -50.58 -0.47
N GLY A 3 14.19 -49.30 -0.22
CA GLY A 3 13.22 -48.49 -0.95
C GLY A 3 11.72 -48.73 -0.71
N HIS A 4 11.15 -48.02 0.26
CA HIS A 4 9.80 -47.44 0.09
C HIS A 4 10.00 -45.96 -0.26
N ASN A 5 10.21 -45.66 -1.55
CA ASN A 5 10.02 -44.31 -2.07
C ASN A 5 8.52 -44.14 -2.30
N SER A 6 7.84 -43.56 -1.32
CA SER A 6 6.51 -42.99 -1.49
C SER A 6 6.61 -41.80 -2.45
N ASN A 7 6.56 -42.09 -3.75
CA ASN A 7 6.31 -41.10 -4.77
C ASN A 7 4.80 -40.81 -4.74
N ASP A 8 4.41 -39.82 -3.93
CA ASP A 8 3.03 -39.38 -3.79
C ASP A 8 2.62 -38.63 -5.08
N PRO A 9 1.75 -39.21 -5.93
CA PRO A 9 1.43 -38.63 -7.24
C PRO A 9 0.45 -37.45 -7.14
N ALA A 10 0.03 -37.06 -5.93
CA ALA A 10 -0.93 -35.97 -5.72
C ALA A 10 -0.29 -34.56 -5.66
N VAL A 11 1.01 -34.46 -5.36
CA VAL A 11 1.69 -33.16 -5.15
C VAL A 11 2.36 -32.61 -6.43
N GLY A 12 2.64 -33.46 -7.42
CA GLY A 12 3.65 -33.17 -8.44
C GLY A 12 3.23 -32.40 -9.70
N GLY A 13 1.93 -32.31 -10.04
CA GLY A 13 1.47 -31.75 -11.32
C GLY A 13 0.49 -30.59 -11.18
N ILE A 14 -0.78 -30.90 -10.92
CA ILE A 14 -1.87 -29.91 -10.85
C ILE A 14 -1.65 -28.88 -9.74
N ALA A 15 -1.14 -29.32 -8.59
CA ALA A 15 -0.79 -28.42 -7.48
C ALA A 15 0.38 -27.48 -7.83
N ALA A 16 1.36 -27.98 -8.59
CA ALA A 16 2.50 -27.19 -9.06
C ALA A 16 2.09 -26.15 -10.11
N ASP A 17 1.21 -26.51 -11.05
CA ASP A 17 0.71 -25.58 -12.08
C ASP A 17 -0.15 -24.46 -11.47
N ARG A 18 -1.01 -24.80 -10.49
CA ARG A 18 -1.80 -23.81 -9.76
C ARG A 18 -0.90 -22.87 -8.95
N LEU A 19 0.13 -23.40 -8.30
CA LEU A 19 1.10 -22.60 -7.55
C LEU A 19 1.86 -21.65 -8.50
N ARG A 20 2.35 -22.16 -9.64
CA ARG A 20 3.02 -21.35 -10.67
C ARG A 20 2.13 -20.20 -11.15
N SER A 21 0.87 -20.49 -11.47
CA SER A 21 -0.09 -19.46 -11.90
C SER A 21 -0.32 -18.39 -10.83
N ILE A 22 -0.37 -18.76 -9.55
CA ILE A 22 -0.49 -17.79 -8.45
C ILE A 22 0.77 -16.90 -8.36
N ILE A 23 1.96 -17.51 -8.43
CA ILE A 23 3.24 -16.79 -8.37
C ILE A 23 3.35 -15.79 -9.52
N GLU A 24 3.15 -16.22 -10.77
CA GLU A 24 3.24 -15.37 -11.95
C GLU A 24 2.26 -14.18 -11.91
N ARG A 25 1.05 -14.41 -11.36
CA ARG A 25 0.07 -13.33 -11.16
C ARG A 25 0.54 -12.34 -10.09
N VAL A 26 1.10 -12.82 -8.99
CA VAL A 26 1.64 -11.94 -7.93
C VAL A 26 2.83 -11.15 -8.45
N GLU A 27 3.78 -11.77 -9.15
CA GLU A 27 4.95 -11.09 -9.71
C GLU A 27 4.55 -9.97 -10.68
N ARG A 28 3.55 -10.20 -11.53
CA ARG A 28 3.01 -9.14 -12.39
C ARG A 28 2.42 -7.98 -11.59
N MET A 29 1.64 -8.27 -10.53
CA MET A 29 1.08 -7.22 -9.67
C MET A 29 2.17 -6.47 -8.88
N GLU A 30 3.27 -7.14 -8.52
CA GLU A 30 4.45 -6.53 -7.90
C GLU A 30 5.14 -5.55 -8.86
N GLU A 31 5.33 -5.95 -10.12
CA GLU A 31 5.89 -5.10 -11.17
C GLU A 31 5.01 -3.86 -11.44
N GLU A 32 3.71 -4.06 -11.60
CA GLU A 32 2.74 -2.96 -11.78
C GLU A 32 2.76 -2.01 -10.58
N ARG A 33 2.76 -2.53 -9.35
CA ARG A 33 2.84 -1.70 -8.14
C ARG A 33 4.15 -0.91 -8.09
N LYS A 34 5.27 -1.50 -8.52
CA LYS A 34 6.56 -0.81 -8.57
C LYS A 34 6.55 0.33 -9.60
N ALA A 35 5.97 0.11 -10.78
CA ALA A 35 5.81 1.15 -11.79
C ALA A 35 4.95 2.31 -11.25
N LEU A 36 3.76 2.00 -10.69
CA LEU A 36 2.88 3.01 -10.07
C LEU A 36 3.55 3.76 -8.93
N ALA A 37 4.36 3.10 -8.11
CA ALA A 37 5.12 3.75 -7.06
C ALA A 37 6.18 4.72 -7.61
N GLY A 38 6.77 4.39 -8.77
CA GLY A 38 7.65 5.28 -9.54
C GLY A 38 6.90 6.54 -9.98
N ASP A 39 5.77 6.37 -10.65
CA ASP A 39 4.94 7.48 -11.15
C ASP A 39 4.51 8.42 -10.02
N ILE A 40 4.06 7.85 -8.88
CA ILE A 40 3.70 8.63 -7.68
C ILE A 40 4.90 9.44 -7.15
N LYS A 41 6.10 8.85 -7.17
CA LYS A 41 7.32 9.55 -6.72
C LYS A 41 7.67 10.70 -7.65
N ASP A 42 7.50 10.53 -8.95
CA ASP A 42 7.77 11.57 -9.94
C ASP A 42 6.79 12.74 -9.79
N ILE A 43 5.50 12.46 -9.57
CA ILE A 43 4.49 13.49 -9.24
C ILE A 43 4.87 14.28 -7.98
N PHE A 44 5.31 13.60 -6.91
CA PHE A 44 5.77 14.32 -5.70
C PHE A 44 7.05 15.13 -5.95
N THR A 45 7.90 14.70 -6.86
CA THR A 45 9.11 15.42 -7.25
C THR A 45 8.75 16.67 -8.06
N GLU A 46 7.82 16.56 -9.00
CA GLU A 46 7.25 17.69 -9.72
C GLU A 46 6.62 18.71 -8.78
N ALA A 47 5.78 18.26 -7.84
CA ALA A 47 5.16 19.14 -6.84
C ALA A 47 6.22 19.89 -6.01
N LYS A 48 7.32 19.21 -5.64
CA LYS A 48 8.44 19.85 -4.94
C LYS A 48 9.13 20.90 -5.81
N SER A 49 9.39 20.60 -7.09
CA SER A 49 10.01 21.53 -8.03
C SER A 49 9.12 22.74 -8.33
N ALA A 50 7.80 22.57 -8.29
CA ALA A 50 6.82 23.64 -8.38
C ALA A 50 6.67 24.47 -7.08
N GLY A 51 7.41 24.13 -6.02
CA GLY A 51 7.44 24.89 -4.76
C GLY A 51 6.44 24.43 -3.70
N PHE A 52 5.72 23.32 -3.90
CA PHE A 52 4.78 22.81 -2.91
C PHE A 52 5.46 22.01 -1.80
N ASN A 53 4.91 22.08 -0.59
CA ASN A 53 5.33 21.25 0.53
C ASN A 53 4.75 19.84 0.42
N VAL A 54 5.57 18.89 -0.02
CA VAL A 54 5.21 17.48 -0.19
C VAL A 54 4.67 16.83 1.10
N LYS A 55 5.15 17.23 2.29
CA LYS A 55 4.63 16.68 3.56
C LYS A 55 3.17 17.07 3.78
N VAL A 56 2.83 18.33 3.50
CA VAL A 56 1.46 18.85 3.60
C VAL A 56 0.55 18.18 2.57
N ILE A 57 1.01 18.00 1.32
CA ILE A 57 0.24 17.26 0.30
C ILE A 57 -0.09 15.84 0.78
N ARG A 58 0.88 15.12 1.35
CA ARG A 58 0.64 13.77 1.89
C ARG A 58 -0.37 13.76 3.03
N GLN A 59 -0.35 14.78 3.89
CA GLN A 59 -1.35 14.94 4.94
C GLN A 59 -2.74 15.17 4.34
N ILE A 60 -2.87 16.04 3.35
CA ILE A 60 -4.14 16.29 2.64
C ILE A 60 -4.66 15.00 1.99
N ILE A 61 -3.79 14.22 1.32
CA ILE A 61 -4.20 12.94 0.72
C ILE A 61 -4.70 11.96 1.79
N ARG A 62 -4.11 11.94 2.99
CA ARG A 62 -4.57 11.10 4.10
C ARG A 62 -5.95 11.56 4.60
N LEU A 63 -6.12 12.86 4.86
CA LEU A 63 -7.38 13.44 5.29
C LEU A 63 -8.50 13.15 4.28
N ARG A 64 -8.22 13.26 2.98
CA ARG A 64 -9.17 12.95 1.90
C ARG A 64 -9.61 11.49 1.81
N LYS A 65 -8.94 10.57 2.51
CA LYS A 65 -9.31 9.15 2.57
C LYS A 65 -10.17 8.80 3.79
N GLN A 66 -10.33 9.73 4.73
CA GLN A 66 -11.15 9.55 5.92
C GLN A 66 -12.59 10.01 5.64
N GLU A 67 -13.54 9.54 6.43
CA GLU A 67 -14.92 10.01 6.37
C GLU A 67 -14.98 11.49 6.80
N PRO A 68 -15.71 12.36 6.07
CA PRO A 68 -15.73 13.79 6.37
C PRO A 68 -16.16 14.12 7.82
N ALA A 69 -17.10 13.34 8.37
CA ALA A 69 -17.59 13.53 9.74
C ALA A 69 -16.50 13.24 10.78
N ASP A 70 -15.72 12.18 10.59
CA ASP A 70 -14.63 11.81 11.49
C ASP A 70 -13.53 12.88 11.49
N VAL A 71 -13.24 13.46 10.32
CA VAL A 71 -12.26 14.55 10.17
C VAL A 71 -12.74 15.80 10.91
N GLU A 72 -14.01 16.17 10.76
CA GLU A 72 -14.59 17.35 11.42
C GLU A 72 -14.63 17.19 12.95
N GLU A 73 -14.95 16.00 13.45
CA GLU A 73 -14.91 15.69 14.88
C GLU A 73 -13.49 15.81 15.43
N GLU A 74 -12.49 15.20 14.76
CA GLU A 74 -11.09 15.27 15.17
C GLU A 74 -10.57 16.71 15.16
N GLU A 75 -10.89 17.50 14.12
CA GLU A 75 -10.50 18.92 14.04
C GLU A 75 -11.12 19.75 15.16
N THR A 76 -12.39 19.50 15.49
CA THR A 76 -13.08 20.18 16.60
C THR A 76 -12.42 19.87 17.94
N LEU A 77 -12.11 18.60 18.21
CA LEU A 77 -11.42 18.18 19.43
C LEU A 77 -10.01 18.78 19.52
N LEU A 78 -9.28 18.79 18.40
CA LEU A 78 -7.94 19.36 18.32
C LEU A 78 -7.93 20.86 18.63
N ASP A 79 -8.91 21.60 18.11
CA ASP A 79 -9.09 23.04 18.37
C ASP A 79 -9.42 23.31 19.85
N ILE A 80 -10.30 22.51 20.46
CA ILE A 80 -10.59 22.59 21.91
C ILE A 80 -9.30 22.38 22.73
N TYR A 81 -8.52 21.36 22.42
CA TYR A 81 -7.28 21.06 23.14
C TYR A 81 -6.20 22.12 22.93
N ARG A 82 -6.06 22.67 21.72
CA ARG A 82 -5.13 23.78 21.45
C ARG A 82 -5.47 25.01 22.28
N ARG A 83 -6.75 25.40 22.32
CA ARG A 83 -7.21 26.51 23.16
C ARG A 83 -6.92 26.26 24.64
N ALA A 84 -7.16 25.05 25.13
CA ALA A 84 -6.87 24.68 26.52
C ALA A 84 -5.37 24.76 26.86
N LEU A 85 -4.50 24.50 25.88
CA LEU A 85 -3.04 24.59 26.00
C LEU A 85 -2.49 25.99 25.69
N GLY A 86 -3.32 26.94 25.24
CA GLY A 86 -2.90 28.28 24.83
C GLY A 86 -2.09 28.30 23.52
N MET A 87 -2.33 27.33 22.64
CA MET A 87 -1.72 27.22 21.31
C MET A 87 -2.59 27.81 20.20
#